data_AF-A0A915JA97-F1
#
_entry.id   AF-A0A915JA97-F1
#
_cell.length_a   1.000
_cell.length_b   1.000
_cell.length_c   1.000
_cell.angle_alpha   90.00
_cell.angle_beta   90.00
_cell.angle_gamma   90.00
#
_symmetry.space_group_name_H-M   'P 1'
#
loop_
_entity.id
_entity.type
_entity.pdbx_description
1 polymer ?
#
loop_
_entity_poly.entity_id
_entity_poly.type
_entity_poly.pdbx_seq_one_letter_code
_entity_poly.pdbx_strand_id
1 'polypeptide(L)'
;MFRRETSSDAVLLVENDKIIKAHKCILLATCPAFRSLFNLQNTVDLKEFREADVKFLMKFLYGGLVDVPDDVDVWRLCTLSDLLQLETLKKVLHLHIRAKFCHYFHKPCPSCSTNILEFCIPNLGKFSFFNDLYAKCLRWQAKYFLRIWKMKSFAALNAENLAICQKSLHQMI
;
A
#
# COMPACT_ATOMS: atom_id res chain seq x y z
N MET A 1 -23.13 -4.81 -12.36
CA MET A 1 -23.77 -4.45 -11.07
C MET A 1 -23.11 -3.21 -10.46
N PHE A 2 -21.89 -3.28 -9.92
CA PHE A 2 -21.20 -2.09 -9.33
C PHE A 2 -21.10 -0.87 -10.25
N ARG A 3 -20.54 -1.01 -11.47
CA ARG A 3 -20.40 0.11 -12.43
C ARG A 3 -21.73 0.71 -12.92
N ARG A 4 -22.84 -0.01 -12.77
CA ARG A 4 -24.16 0.44 -13.21
C ARG A 4 -25.03 0.92 -12.04
N GLU A 5 -24.52 0.85 -10.82
CA GLU A 5 -25.22 1.23 -9.58
C GLU A 5 -26.63 0.63 -9.43
N THR A 6 -26.85 -0.55 -10.01
CA THR A 6 -28.15 -1.22 -9.98
C THR A 6 -28.30 -2.02 -8.70
N SER A 7 -29.40 -1.84 -7.96
CA SER A 7 -29.78 -2.65 -6.79
C SER A 7 -28.79 -2.59 -5.62
N SER A 8 -28.14 -1.46 -5.41
CA SER A 8 -27.21 -1.24 -4.29
C SER A 8 -27.95 -1.05 -2.95
N ASP A 9 -27.47 -1.72 -1.90
CA ASP A 9 -28.05 -1.77 -0.55
C ASP A 9 -27.05 -1.36 0.56
N ALA A 10 -25.86 -0.87 0.17
CA ALA A 10 -24.84 -0.32 1.05
C ALA A 10 -24.24 0.98 0.48
N VAL A 11 -23.73 1.81 1.39
CA VAL A 11 -23.10 3.09 1.07
C VAL A 11 -21.72 3.17 1.73
N LEU A 12 -20.71 3.57 0.96
CA LEU A 12 -19.40 3.94 1.49
C LEU A 12 -19.26 5.47 1.40
N LEU A 13 -19.07 6.13 2.54
CA LEU A 13 -18.77 7.55 2.61
C LEU A 13 -17.27 7.73 2.48
N VAL A 14 -16.81 8.51 1.51
CA VAL A 14 -15.38 8.77 1.28
C VAL A 14 -15.07 10.26 1.42
N GLU A 15 -13.81 10.63 1.21
CA GLU A 15 -13.34 12.02 1.29
C GLU A 15 -14.28 13.01 0.57
N ASN A 16 -14.47 14.19 1.16
CA ASN A 16 -15.39 15.25 0.72
C ASN A 16 -16.87 14.82 0.72
N ASP A 17 -17.26 13.95 1.67
CA ASP A 17 -18.63 13.42 1.83
C ASP A 17 -19.19 12.78 0.55
N LYS A 18 -18.31 12.32 -0.34
CA LYS A 18 -18.71 11.63 -1.55
C LYS A 18 -19.24 10.24 -1.21
N ILE A 19 -20.18 9.79 -2.02
CA ILE A 19 -20.89 8.52 -1.81
C ILE A 19 -20.49 7.53 -2.90
N ILE A 20 -20.10 6.33 -2.48
CA ILE A 20 -19.94 5.17 -3.36
C ILE A 20 -20.99 4.13 -2.99
N LYS A 21 -21.86 3.80 -3.94
CA LYS A 21 -22.87 2.75 -3.76
C LYS A 21 -22.26 1.35 -3.91
N ALA A 22 -22.66 0.43 -3.06
CA ALA A 22 -22.16 -0.94 -3.04
C ALA A 22 -23.26 -1.95 -2.66
N HIS A 23 -22.88 -3.23 -2.64
CA HIS A 23 -23.76 -4.35 -2.33
C HIS A 23 -23.22 -5.05 -1.08
N LYS A 24 -24.02 -5.11 -0.02
CA LYS A 24 -23.65 -5.77 1.24
C LYS A 24 -23.23 -7.22 1.01
N CYS A 25 -23.99 -7.94 0.18
CA CYS A 25 -23.71 -9.34 -0.09
C CYS A 25 -22.30 -9.56 -0.67
N ILE A 26 -21.86 -8.70 -1.60
CA ILE A 26 -20.52 -8.78 -2.19
C ILE A 26 -19.46 -8.36 -1.19
N LEU A 27 -19.67 -7.25 -0.46
CA LEU A 27 -18.71 -6.76 0.53
C LEU A 27 -18.48 -7.78 1.65
N LEU A 28 -19.54 -8.35 2.20
CA LEU A 28 -19.46 -9.35 3.27
C LEU A 28 -18.90 -10.69 2.79
N ALA A 29 -19.19 -11.10 1.55
CA ALA A 29 -18.64 -12.34 0.99
C ALA A 29 -17.14 -12.24 0.69
N THR A 30 -16.66 -11.07 0.27
CA THR A 30 -15.27 -10.85 -0.13
C THR A 30 -14.38 -10.33 1.00
N CYS A 31 -14.98 -9.67 2.01
CA CYS A 31 -14.28 -9.05 3.12
C CYS A 31 -15.14 -9.07 4.39
N PRO A 32 -14.95 -10.07 5.28
CA PRO A 32 -15.74 -10.21 6.50
C PRO A 32 -15.64 -9.02 7.46
N ALA A 33 -14.55 -8.24 7.40
CA ALA A 33 -14.35 -7.05 8.22
C ALA A 33 -15.44 -5.99 8.02
N PHE A 34 -16.10 -5.94 6.85
CA PHE A 34 -17.22 -5.03 6.65
C PHE A 34 -18.39 -5.28 7.62
N ARG A 35 -18.52 -6.49 8.18
CA ARG A 35 -19.58 -6.81 9.14
C ARG A 35 -19.53 -5.88 10.37
N SER A 36 -18.34 -5.58 10.86
CA SER A 36 -18.16 -4.68 12.01
C SER A 36 -18.16 -3.20 11.63
N LEU A 37 -17.95 -2.89 10.34
CA LEU A 37 -17.88 -1.51 9.86
C LEU A 37 -19.25 -0.95 9.43
N PHE A 38 -20.21 -1.81 9.10
CA PHE A 38 -21.56 -1.36 8.78
C PHE A 38 -22.26 -0.82 10.02
N ASN A 39 -22.78 0.40 9.91
CA ASN A 39 -23.72 0.96 10.88
C ASN A 39 -25.16 0.45 10.64
N LEU A 40 -26.10 0.92 11.47
CA LEU A 40 -27.54 0.58 11.36
C LEU A 40 -28.17 0.97 10.01
N GLN A 41 -27.58 1.93 9.29
CA GLN A 41 -28.01 2.41 7.98
C GLN A 41 -27.25 1.75 6.82
N ASN A 42 -26.53 0.64 7.07
CA ASN A 42 -25.70 -0.04 6.07
C ASN A 42 -24.67 0.88 5.41
N THR A 43 -24.18 1.85 6.17
CA THR A 43 -23.17 2.81 5.75
C THR A 43 -21.85 2.50 6.42
N VAL A 44 -20.76 2.65 5.66
CA VAL A 44 -19.38 2.54 6.14
C VAL A 44 -18.70 3.88 5.96
N ASP A 45 -18.06 4.37 7.02
CA ASP A 45 -17.28 5.60 6.98
C ASP A 45 -15.83 5.30 6.58
N LEU A 46 -15.41 5.85 5.45
CA LEU A 46 -14.07 5.81 4.87
C LEU A 46 -13.62 7.23 4.47
N LYS A 47 -14.06 8.27 5.21
CA LYS A 47 -13.80 9.68 4.86
C LYS A 47 -12.33 10.06 4.83
N GLU A 48 -11.46 9.29 5.48
CA GLU A 48 -10.00 9.48 5.43
C GLU A 48 -9.37 9.03 4.08
N PHE A 49 -10.13 8.35 3.22
CA PHE A 49 -9.65 7.80 1.96
C PHE A 49 -10.22 8.53 0.75
N ARG A 50 -9.35 8.73 -0.25
CA ARG A 50 -9.74 9.35 -1.51
C ARG A 50 -10.65 8.42 -2.30
N GLU A 51 -11.55 9.01 -3.08
CA GLU A 51 -12.48 8.28 -3.92
C GLU A 51 -11.78 7.29 -4.88
N ALA A 52 -10.63 7.67 -5.46
CA ALA A 52 -9.87 6.82 -6.37
C ALA A 52 -9.37 5.53 -5.69
N ASP A 53 -8.84 5.65 -4.47
CA ASP A 53 -8.29 4.53 -3.70
C ASP A 53 -9.41 3.54 -3.30
N VAL A 54 -10.56 4.07 -2.83
CA VAL A 54 -11.73 3.24 -2.49
C VAL A 54 -12.37 2.62 -3.73
N LYS A 55 -12.43 3.34 -4.86
CA LYS A 55 -12.90 2.78 -6.14
C LYS A 55 -12.00 1.66 -6.65
N PHE A 56 -10.68 1.75 -6.46
CA PHE A 56 -9.78 0.65 -6.76
C PHE A 56 -10.08 -0.57 -5.89
N LEU A 57 -10.21 -0.38 -4.57
CA LEU A 57 -10.62 -1.44 -3.65
C LEU A 57 -11.93 -2.10 -4.08
N MET A 58 -12.94 -1.33 -4.49
CA MET A 58 -14.19 -1.89 -5.00
C MET A 58 -13.99 -2.72 -6.27
N LYS A 59 -13.18 -2.25 -7.23
CA LYS A 59 -12.86 -3.04 -8.43
C LYS A 59 -12.13 -4.34 -8.08
N PHE A 60 -11.26 -4.30 -7.06
CA PHE A 60 -10.59 -5.48 -6.53
C PHE A 60 -11.59 -6.48 -5.92
N LEU A 61 -12.49 -6.04 -5.03
CA LEU A 61 -13.47 -6.92 -4.39
C LEU A 61 -14.49 -7.51 -5.39
N TYR A 62 -14.95 -6.73 -6.36
CA TYR A 62 -15.97 -7.18 -7.32
C TYR A 62 -15.42 -8.00 -8.47
N GLY A 63 -14.16 -7.80 -8.87
CA GLY A 63 -13.64 -8.35 -10.12
C GLY A 63 -12.20 -8.82 -10.07
N GLY A 64 -11.55 -8.83 -8.89
CA GLY A 64 -10.18 -9.30 -8.74
C GLY A 64 -9.14 -8.45 -9.47
N LEU A 65 -9.38 -7.15 -9.67
CA LEU A 65 -8.41 -6.26 -10.33
C LEU A 65 -7.14 -6.14 -9.49
N VAL A 66 -6.00 -6.65 -9.98
CA VAL A 66 -4.72 -6.66 -9.25
C VAL A 66 -3.71 -5.61 -9.73
N ASP A 67 -3.95 -4.98 -10.87
CA ASP A 67 -3.05 -3.95 -11.41
C ASP A 67 -3.38 -2.58 -10.81
N VAL A 68 -2.49 -2.07 -9.95
CA VAL A 68 -2.67 -0.80 -9.24
C VAL A 68 -2.30 0.36 -10.18
N PRO A 69 -3.26 1.24 -10.53
CA PRO A 69 -3.02 2.40 -11.39
C PRO A 69 -2.12 3.46 -10.75
N ASP A 70 -1.47 4.30 -11.56
CA ASP A 70 -0.56 5.35 -11.10
C ASP A 70 -1.25 6.50 -10.34
N ASP A 71 -2.56 6.72 -10.54
CA ASP A 71 -3.35 7.74 -9.83
C ASP A 71 -3.77 7.32 -8.41
N VAL A 72 -3.60 6.03 -8.09
CA VAL A 72 -3.95 5.44 -6.81
C VAL A 72 -2.74 5.47 -5.87
N ASP A 73 -2.98 5.89 -4.62
CA ASP A 73 -1.90 5.96 -3.63
C ASP A 73 -1.72 4.59 -2.99
N VAL A 74 -0.61 3.93 -3.35
CA VAL A 74 -0.25 2.61 -2.85
C VAL A 74 -0.18 2.55 -1.32
N TRP A 75 0.24 3.63 -0.64
CA TRP A 75 0.38 3.64 0.81
C TRP A 75 -0.97 3.77 1.50
N ARG A 76 -1.91 4.54 0.94
CA ARG A 76 -3.30 4.55 1.40
C ARG A 76 -3.98 3.21 1.19
N LEU A 77 -3.71 2.53 0.07
CA LEU A 77 -4.17 1.14 -0.12
C LEU A 77 -3.60 0.18 0.92
N CYS A 78 -2.35 0.37 1.36
CA CYS A 78 -1.77 -0.42 2.45
C CYS A 78 -2.57 -0.24 3.74
N THR A 79 -2.87 1.00 4.11
CA THR A 79 -3.74 1.31 5.27
C THR A 79 -5.13 0.68 5.13
N LEU A 80 -5.79 0.83 3.97
CA LEU A 80 -7.09 0.19 3.71
C LEU A 80 -7.01 -1.33 3.83
N SER A 81 -5.97 -1.95 3.27
CA SER A 81 -5.80 -3.40 3.30
C SER A 81 -5.61 -3.94 4.72
N ASP A 82 -5.00 -3.15 5.61
CA ASP A 82 -4.80 -3.52 6.99
C ASP A 82 -6.07 -3.32 7.82
N LEU A 83 -6.73 -2.15 7.66
CA LEU A 83 -8.03 -1.85 8.26
C LEU A 83 -9.07 -2.93 7.96
N LEU A 84 -9.13 -3.37 6.70
CA LEU A 84 -10.09 -4.36 6.23
C LEU A 84 -9.58 -5.81 6.32
N GLN A 85 -8.37 -6.02 6.84
CA GLN A 85 -7.74 -7.34 6.98
C GLN A 85 -7.74 -8.15 5.67
N LEU A 86 -7.45 -7.48 4.55
CA LEU A 86 -7.50 -8.03 3.20
C LEU A 86 -6.16 -8.67 2.80
N GLU A 87 -5.94 -9.91 3.25
CA GLU A 87 -4.68 -10.64 3.01
C GLU A 87 -4.34 -10.82 1.51
N THR A 88 -5.35 -10.96 0.66
CA THR A 88 -5.15 -11.05 -0.79
C THR A 88 -4.68 -9.72 -1.39
N LEU A 89 -5.23 -8.59 -0.92
CA LEU A 89 -4.79 -7.26 -1.34
C LEU A 89 -3.37 -6.96 -0.83
N LYS A 90 -3.05 -7.35 0.42
CA LYS A 90 -1.69 -7.23 0.97
C LYS A 90 -0.65 -7.93 0.10
N LYS A 91 -0.96 -9.12 -0.44
CA LYS A 91 -0.09 -9.84 -1.40
C LYS A 91 0.08 -9.09 -2.72
N VAL A 92 -1.00 -8.52 -3.26
CA VAL A 92 -0.95 -7.70 -4.47
C VAL A 92 -0.07 -6.47 -4.27
N LEU A 93 -0.24 -5.76 -3.16
CA LEU A 93 0.57 -4.59 -2.81
C LEU A 93 2.05 -4.96 -2.63
N HIS A 94 2.35 -6.10 -2.01
CA HIS A 94 3.71 -6.61 -1.89
C HIS A 94 4.36 -6.82 -3.26
N LEU A 95 3.65 -7.48 -4.18
CA LEU A 95 4.14 -7.70 -5.54
C LEU A 95 4.29 -6.39 -6.32
N HIS A 96 3.31 -5.48 -6.21
CA HIS A 96 3.34 -4.19 -6.86
C HIS A 96 4.55 -3.36 -6.41
N ILE A 97 4.78 -3.21 -5.10
CA ILE A 97 5.93 -2.45 -4.58
C ILE A 97 7.24 -3.11 -5.01
N ARG A 98 7.34 -4.45 -4.87
CA ARG A 98 8.54 -5.19 -5.29
C ARG A 98 8.85 -5.00 -6.78
N ALA A 99 7.82 -4.96 -7.63
CA ALA A 99 7.97 -4.81 -9.07
C ALA A 99 8.25 -3.37 -9.51
N LYS A 100 7.47 -2.39 -9.01
CA LYS A 100 7.47 -1.00 -9.48
C LYS A 100 8.44 -0.08 -8.73
N PHE A 101 8.70 -0.35 -7.45
CA PHE A 101 9.60 0.47 -6.64
C PHE A 101 10.99 -0.16 -6.55
N CYS A 102 11.04 -1.46 -6.29
CA CYS A 102 12.31 -2.16 -6.07
C CYS A 102 12.92 -2.78 -7.34
N HIS A 103 12.15 -2.87 -8.43
CA HIS A 103 12.46 -3.67 -9.64
C HIS A 103 13.13 -5.01 -9.30
N TYR A 104 12.52 -5.75 -8.36
CA TYR A 104 13.01 -7.05 -7.88
C TYR A 104 14.44 -7.04 -7.32
N PHE A 105 14.92 -5.91 -6.80
CA PHE A 105 16.23 -5.78 -6.14
C PHE A 105 17.43 -6.09 -7.07
N HIS A 106 17.34 -5.72 -8.34
CA HIS A 106 18.45 -5.79 -9.30
C HIS A 106 19.59 -4.80 -8.98
N LYS A 107 20.55 -4.58 -9.88
CA LYS A 107 21.64 -3.60 -9.67
C LYS A 107 21.05 -2.17 -9.62
N PRO A 108 21.66 -1.22 -8.89
CA PRO A 108 21.11 0.13 -8.78
C PRO A 108 20.86 0.79 -10.14
N CYS A 109 19.60 1.13 -10.40
CA CYS A 109 19.18 2.06 -11.46
C CYS A 109 18.61 3.34 -10.83
N PRO A 110 18.43 4.41 -11.61
CA PRO A 110 17.92 5.68 -11.09
C PRO A 110 16.61 5.50 -10.30
N SER A 111 15.64 4.78 -10.87
CA SER A 111 14.34 4.57 -10.25
C SER A 111 14.42 3.79 -8.92
N CYS A 112 15.06 2.62 -8.85
CA CYS A 112 15.12 1.86 -7.60
C CYS A 112 15.89 2.58 -6.50
N SER A 113 16.95 3.31 -6.88
CA SER A 113 17.78 4.01 -5.89
C SER A 113 16.99 5.12 -5.22
N THR A 114 16.20 5.88 -5.99
CA THR A 114 15.28 6.88 -5.46
C THR A 114 14.12 6.21 -4.72
N ASN A 115 13.43 5.26 -5.34
CA ASN A 115 12.21 4.66 -4.80
C ASN A 115 12.43 3.90 -3.50
N ILE A 116 13.51 3.11 -3.41
CA ILE A 116 13.82 2.36 -2.19
C ILE A 116 14.15 3.31 -1.04
N LEU A 117 14.94 4.35 -1.29
CA LEU A 117 15.36 5.30 -0.26
C LEU A 117 14.23 6.23 0.16
N GLU A 118 13.59 6.91 -0.78
CA GLU A 118 12.63 7.99 -0.47
C GLU A 118 11.25 7.45 -0.08
N PHE A 119 10.88 6.25 -0.54
CA PHE A 119 9.53 5.71 -0.34
C PHE A 119 9.51 4.39 0.44
N CYS A 120 10.29 3.38 0.03
CA CYS A 120 10.22 2.08 0.67
C CYS A 120 10.74 2.09 2.10
N ILE A 121 11.92 2.65 2.35
CA ILE A 121 12.51 2.66 3.70
C ILE A 121 11.62 3.43 4.70
N PRO A 122 11.14 4.66 4.39
CA PRO A 122 10.34 5.42 5.33
C PRO A 122 8.94 4.88 5.58
N ASN A 123 8.37 4.08 4.66
CA ASN A 123 6.98 3.66 4.75
C ASN A 123 6.77 2.18 5.02
N LEU A 124 7.61 1.26 4.50
CA LEU A 124 7.38 -0.18 4.68
C LEU A 124 7.48 -0.60 6.14
N GLY A 125 8.34 0.04 6.94
CA GLY A 125 8.47 -0.24 8.38
C GLY A 125 7.20 0.05 9.19
N LYS A 126 6.24 0.80 8.65
CA LYS A 126 4.95 1.10 9.30
C LYS A 126 3.96 -0.07 9.23
N PHE A 127 4.21 -1.06 8.36
CA PHE A 127 3.29 -2.15 8.07
C PHE A 127 3.95 -3.50 8.33
N SER A 128 3.45 -4.26 9.31
CA SER A 128 4.01 -5.55 9.70
C SER A 128 4.03 -6.59 8.56
N PHE A 129 3.06 -6.53 7.65
CA PHE A 129 2.97 -7.43 6.50
C PHE A 129 4.04 -7.17 5.41
N PHE A 130 4.85 -6.11 5.56
CA PHE A 130 6.00 -5.84 4.71
C PHE A 130 7.36 -6.13 5.36
N ASN A 131 7.41 -6.74 6.54
CA ASN A 131 8.68 -6.99 7.26
C ASN A 131 9.76 -7.65 6.38
N ASP A 132 9.41 -8.68 5.59
CA ASP A 132 10.35 -9.33 4.66
C ASP A 132 10.80 -8.39 3.53
N LEU A 133 9.88 -7.61 2.95
CA LEU A 133 10.20 -6.66 1.88
C LEU A 133 11.06 -5.51 2.40
N TYR A 134 10.76 -5.01 3.60
CA TYR A 134 11.52 -3.97 4.28
C TYR A 134 12.95 -4.44 4.59
N ALA A 135 13.09 -5.65 5.14
CA ALA A 135 14.40 -6.26 5.35
C ALA A 135 15.20 -6.36 4.04
N LYS A 136 14.56 -6.76 2.94
CA LYS A 136 15.20 -6.80 1.61
C LYS A 136 15.64 -5.41 1.13
N CYS A 137 14.86 -4.36 1.37
CA CYS A 137 15.25 -2.97 1.07
C CYS A 137 16.52 -2.55 1.83
N LEU A 138 16.56 -2.84 3.14
CA LEU A 138 17.73 -2.53 3.99
C LEU A 138 18.98 -3.31 3.58
N ARG A 139 18.83 -4.60 3.23
CA ARG A 139 19.94 -5.40 2.69
C ARG A 139 20.42 -4.88 1.34
N TRP A 140 19.50 -4.47 0.47
CA TRP A 140 19.84 -3.96 -0.85
C TRP A 140 20.61 -2.64 -0.78
N GLN A 141 20.19 -1.70 0.07
CA GLN A 141 20.90 -0.44 0.24
C GLN A 141 22.30 -0.67 0.84
N ALA A 142 22.42 -1.59 1.80
CA ALA A 142 23.71 -1.94 2.41
C ALA A 142 24.65 -2.59 1.38
N LYS A 143 24.15 -3.52 0.55
CA LYS A 143 24.92 -4.16 -0.52
C LYS A 143 25.54 -3.16 -1.50
N TYR A 144 24.86 -2.04 -1.77
CA TYR A 144 25.29 -1.04 -2.76
C TYR A 144 25.67 0.31 -2.12
N PHE A 145 26.00 0.33 -0.83
CA PHE A 145 26.16 1.57 -0.04
C PHE A 145 27.12 2.58 -0.67
N LEU A 146 28.26 2.13 -1.23
CA LEU A 146 29.26 2.98 -1.89
C LEU A 146 28.70 3.86 -3.01
N ARG A 147 27.64 3.40 -3.68
CA ARG A 147 26.93 4.14 -4.73
C ARG A 147 25.70 4.87 -4.17
N ILE A 148 24.90 4.18 -3.36
CA ILE A 148 23.60 4.66 -2.91
C ILE A 148 23.73 5.81 -1.90
N TRP A 149 24.68 5.76 -0.98
CA TRP A 149 24.80 6.76 0.10
C TRP A 149 25.33 8.12 -0.37
N LYS A 150 25.90 8.18 -1.57
CA LYS A 150 26.33 9.43 -2.21
C LYS A 150 25.18 10.20 -2.88
N MET A 151 23.98 9.61 -2.92
CA MET A 151 22.84 10.21 -3.60
C MET A 151 22.11 11.21 -2.72
N LYS A 152 21.53 12.25 -3.33
CA LYS A 152 20.69 13.25 -2.65
C LYS A 152 19.52 12.59 -1.90
N SER A 153 18.93 11.55 -2.50
CA SER A 153 17.87 10.73 -1.91
C SER A 153 18.24 10.14 -0.54
N PHE A 154 19.52 9.75 -0.35
CA PHE A 154 19.98 9.20 0.93
C PHE A 154 20.20 10.33 1.94
N ALA A 155 20.82 11.42 1.51
CA ALA A 155 21.04 12.60 2.37
C ALA A 155 19.74 13.25 2.85
N ALA A 156 18.63 13.07 2.13
CA ALA A 156 17.31 13.58 2.49
C ALA A 156 16.55 12.70 3.52
N LEU A 157 17.09 11.53 3.89
CA LEU A 157 16.48 10.69 4.92
C LEU A 157 16.51 11.38 6.29
N ASN A 158 15.46 11.15 7.08
CA ASN A 158 15.45 11.58 8.48
C ASN A 158 16.47 10.79 9.33
N ALA A 159 16.78 11.29 10.53
CA ALA A 159 17.79 10.70 11.41
C ALA A 159 17.50 9.23 11.77
N GLU A 160 16.23 8.88 11.94
CA GLU A 160 15.80 7.51 12.23
C GLU A 160 16.13 6.55 11.08
N ASN A 161 15.72 6.89 9.85
CA ASN A 161 15.98 6.07 8.67
C ASN A 161 17.47 5.97 8.35
N LEU A 162 18.24 7.04 8.57
CA LEU A 162 19.70 7.01 8.46
C LEU A 162 20.33 6.02 9.45
N ALA A 163 19.91 6.06 10.71
CA ALA A 163 20.41 5.15 11.74
C ALA A 163 20.08 3.68 11.42
N ILE A 164 18.87 3.41 10.92
CA ILE A 164 18.46 2.06 10.48
C ILE A 164 19.34 1.59 9.31
N CYS A 165 19.57 2.44 8.31
CA CYS A 165 20.44 2.11 7.17
C CYS A 165 21.88 1.78 7.63
N GLN A 166 22.44 2.62 8.51
CA GLN A 166 23.77 2.41 9.09
C GLN A 166 23.86 1.11 9.88
N LYS A 167 22.87 0.84 10.75
CA LYS A 167 22.80 -0.41 11.51
C LYS A 167 22.77 -1.63 10.60
N SER A 168 21.99 -1.58 9.52
CA SER A 168 21.91 -2.69 8.57
C SER A 168 23.20 -2.93 7.78
N LEU A 169 24.01 -1.89 7.55
CA LEU A 169 25.35 -2.04 6.95
C LEU A 169 26.32 -2.75 7.92
N HIS A 170 26.34 -2.35 9.19
CA HIS A 170 27.19 -2.99 10.20
C HIS A 170 26.86 -4.47 10.43
N GLN A 171 25.63 -4.90 10.16
CA GLN A 171 25.24 -6.30 10.26
C GLN A 171 25.69 -7.17 9.06
N MET A 172 26.19 -6.54 7.98
CA MET A 172 26.66 -7.23 6.78
C MET A 172 28.18 -7.34 6.67
N ILE A 173 28.92 -6.57 7.47
CA ILE A 173 30.39 -6.53 7.52
C ILE A 173 30.84 -7.36 8.72
#